data_AF-A0A1M5EDH9-F1
#
_entry.id   AF-A0A1M5EDH9-F1
#
_cell.length_a   1.000
_cell.length_b   1.000
_cell.length_c   1.000
_cell.angle_alpha   90.00
_cell.angle_beta   90.00
_cell.angle_gamma   90.00
#
_symmetry.space_group_name_H-M   'P 1'
#
loop_
_entity.id
_entity.type
_entity.pdbx_description
1 polymer ?
#
loop_
_entity_poly.entity_id
_entity_poly.type
_entity_poly.pdbx_seq_one_letter_code
_entity_poly.pdbx_strand_id
1 'polypeptide(L)'
;MTNFENPDLQIVTSTITMDETMQNMHDDDSIIDISGRSDIPISFGTDLSDKEPVQENIPQPQYDPESWKIGKKYLRKLSLNDDQTAVLNRLWFADNVFNEIEYCRIQILKQFLRAVEFLQTQCIPVNKSYSTVIEELSEIIVCLQYNYRKESLNYRYTYDAVQTEIFNHILKLCENNVREVYGIKRKINTDFNYTHPDIQHQYSRKIVSKLEIFLTENQHQILDADYRTNIILNENNTGRWKTKFDTIKEDYSNPLAFEREIFRLAEVNIKNPSQDTIFFEASKFAAKHDKICALKLYLHYFEKDMNTSKLDRKQLTKNIQKSLFTTTEQLTDFEQILNEFVATRNLDAAIEKAVRLYLPKRKKIIIDRNAVEDVQRQHSGTVALLEEYLREDGEEGDSSANAVIPSNNEEELTINITQQTPEIHIQKYLPELNLSEIQQEILDLFEKQSFNIPQEEMAVYLQAKNLFLGSTIDSINDVCFETLDDVLIEEEDEYFTINTDYYKKFLNND
;
A
#
# COMPACT_ATOMS: atom_id res chain seq x y z
N MET A 1 -45.40 -64.28 -7.48
CA MET A 1 -45.38 -65.00 -6.21
C MET A 1 -46.00 -64.07 -5.16
N THR A 2 -47.09 -64.58 -4.59
CA THR A 2 -48.11 -64.04 -3.66
C THR A 2 -47.56 -63.23 -2.48
N ASN A 3 -48.07 -62.01 -2.16
CA ASN A 3 -49.29 -61.67 -1.37
C ASN A 3 -49.19 -62.16 0.12
N PHE A 4 -49.62 -61.49 1.20
CA PHE A 4 -50.54 -60.38 1.49
C PHE A 4 -50.39 -59.98 2.99
N GLU A 5 -50.76 -58.74 3.35
CA GLU A 5 -51.45 -58.24 4.58
C GLU A 5 -51.18 -58.76 6.02
N ASN A 6 -50.78 -57.84 6.92
CA ASN A 6 -51.45 -57.29 8.15
C ASN A 6 -52.41 -58.16 9.01
N PRO A 7 -52.82 -57.74 10.23
CA PRO A 7 -52.18 -57.14 11.42
C PRO A 7 -52.64 -57.87 12.73
N ASP A 8 -52.59 -57.17 13.89
CA ASP A 8 -53.40 -57.35 15.12
C ASP A 8 -52.78 -57.95 16.41
N LEU A 9 -52.64 -57.05 17.41
CA LEU A 9 -53.28 -57.10 18.75
C LEU A 9 -53.01 -58.32 19.67
N GLN A 10 -52.36 -58.09 20.82
CA GLN A 10 -53.05 -58.01 22.12
C GLN A 10 -52.10 -57.87 23.33
N ILE A 11 -52.56 -57.02 24.24
CA ILE A 11 -52.11 -56.79 25.62
C ILE A 11 -52.49 -58.00 26.47
N VAL A 12 -51.59 -58.52 27.31
CA VAL A 12 -51.96 -59.15 28.59
C VAL A 12 -50.90 -58.85 29.66
N THR A 13 -51.33 -58.02 30.61
CA THR A 13 -50.85 -57.87 31.98
C THR A 13 -50.85 -59.21 32.74
N SER A 14 -49.88 -59.46 33.63
CA SER A 14 -50.14 -59.89 35.02
C SER A 14 -48.85 -60.05 35.84
N THR A 15 -48.85 -59.28 36.93
CA THR A 15 -48.12 -59.38 38.20
C THR A 15 -48.05 -60.78 38.81
N ILE A 16 -46.99 -61.02 39.61
CA ILE A 16 -46.90 -61.68 40.95
C ILE A 16 -45.38 -61.83 41.25
N THR A 17 -44.74 -61.00 42.07
CA THR A 17 -44.61 -60.96 43.55
C THR A 17 -43.97 -62.17 44.25
N MET A 18 -42.91 -61.83 44.99
CA MET A 18 -42.42 -62.34 46.29
C MET A 18 -41.52 -63.56 46.35
N ASP A 19 -40.30 -63.33 46.87
CA ASP A 19 -39.66 -63.96 48.05
C ASP A 19 -38.13 -63.79 47.92
N GLU A 20 -37.30 -63.67 48.94
CA GLU A 20 -37.38 -63.38 50.38
C GLU A 20 -35.91 -63.16 50.79
N THR A 21 -35.67 -62.26 51.76
CA THR A 21 -34.61 -62.26 52.78
C THR A 21 -33.17 -62.73 52.45
N MET A 22 -32.18 -61.86 52.66
CA MET A 22 -31.36 -61.82 53.90
C MET A 22 -30.18 -60.84 53.79
N GLN A 23 -29.82 -60.32 54.96
CA GLN A 23 -28.88 -59.25 55.27
C GLN A 23 -27.44 -59.48 54.79
N ASN A 24 -26.77 -58.39 54.40
CA ASN A 24 -25.42 -58.12 54.88
C ASN A 24 -25.12 -56.62 54.92
N MET A 25 -24.54 -56.21 56.04
CA MET A 25 -24.21 -54.85 56.41
C MET A 25 -23.05 -54.29 55.58
N HIS A 26 -23.20 -53.07 55.09
CA HIS A 26 -22.11 -52.08 55.11
C HIS A 26 -22.71 -50.67 55.05
N ASP A 27 -22.35 -49.87 56.05
CA ASP A 27 -22.67 -48.46 56.19
C ASP A 27 -22.06 -47.62 55.06
N ASP A 28 -22.85 -46.71 54.47
CA ASP A 28 -22.33 -45.40 54.08
C ASP A 28 -23.47 -44.36 54.12
N ASP A 29 -23.32 -43.43 55.07
CA ASP A 29 -24.20 -42.33 55.40
C ASP A 29 -24.03 -41.19 54.37
N SER A 30 -25.05 -40.90 53.55
CA SER A 30 -25.29 -39.54 53.02
C SER A 30 -26.55 -39.43 52.15
N ILE A 31 -27.74 -39.63 52.75
CA ILE A 31 -28.99 -39.07 52.22
C ILE A 31 -29.74 -38.39 53.37
N ILE A 32 -29.68 -37.06 53.42
CA ILE A 32 -30.45 -36.25 54.36
C ILE A 32 -31.79 -35.89 53.71
N ASP A 33 -32.86 -36.41 54.31
CA ASP A 33 -34.26 -36.06 54.05
C ASP A 33 -34.53 -34.60 54.47
N ILE A 34 -35.12 -33.80 53.57
CA ILE A 34 -35.43 -32.38 53.78
C ILE A 34 -36.93 -32.09 53.66
N SER A 35 -37.79 -33.09 53.89
CA SER A 35 -39.25 -32.96 53.80
C SER A 35 -39.93 -32.13 54.92
N GLY A 36 -39.28 -31.07 55.41
CA GLY A 36 -39.81 -30.28 56.53
C GLY A 36 -39.29 -28.85 56.71
N ARG A 37 -38.72 -28.20 55.68
CA ARG A 37 -38.32 -26.77 55.79
C ARG A 37 -39.17 -25.88 54.89
N SER A 38 -40.00 -25.05 55.51
CA SER A 38 -40.67 -23.90 54.89
C SER A 38 -39.63 -22.90 54.38
N ASP A 39 -39.85 -22.41 53.16
CA ASP A 39 -38.97 -21.48 52.45
C ASP A 39 -38.64 -20.24 53.29
N ILE A 40 -37.34 -20.05 53.56
CA ILE A 40 -36.82 -18.81 54.13
C ILE A 40 -36.57 -17.86 52.95
N PRO A 41 -37.27 -16.72 52.84
CA PRO A 41 -36.99 -15.75 51.78
C PRO A 41 -35.58 -15.19 51.98
N ILE A 42 -34.78 -15.17 50.91
CA ILE A 42 -33.45 -14.54 50.92
C ILE A 42 -33.66 -13.02 51.00
N SER A 43 -33.40 -12.47 52.19
CA SER A 43 -33.40 -11.03 52.44
C SER A 43 -32.08 -10.43 51.99
N PHE A 44 -32.09 -9.68 50.89
CA PHE A 44 -30.97 -8.83 50.50
C PHE A 44 -31.05 -7.54 51.31
N GLY A 45 -30.15 -7.41 52.28
CA GLY A 45 -30.16 -6.39 53.33
C GLY A 45 -30.45 -4.98 52.84
N THR A 46 -31.41 -4.34 53.50
CA THR A 46 -31.64 -2.91 53.46
C THR A 46 -31.24 -2.35 54.83
N ASP A 47 -30.29 -1.42 54.82
CA ASP A 47 -30.17 -0.24 55.70
C ASP A 47 -28.72 0.05 56.11
N LEU A 48 -28.11 1.02 55.44
CA LEU A 48 -27.30 2.05 56.08
C LEU A 48 -27.62 3.40 55.43
N SER A 49 -27.89 4.39 56.28
CA SER A 49 -28.41 5.70 55.97
C SER A 49 -27.34 6.69 55.44
N ASP A 50 -27.88 7.78 54.87
CA ASP A 50 -27.31 9.12 54.77
C ASP A 50 -26.20 9.41 53.76
N LYS A 51 -26.62 9.85 52.56
CA LYS A 51 -26.50 11.24 52.08
C LYS A 51 -27.11 11.32 50.68
N GLU A 52 -28.05 12.24 50.46
CA GLU A 52 -28.56 12.56 49.13
C GLU A 52 -27.45 13.22 48.28
N PRO A 53 -27.09 12.68 47.11
CA PRO A 53 -26.71 13.50 45.98
C PRO A 53 -27.92 13.66 45.07
N VAL A 54 -28.17 14.90 44.66
CA VAL A 54 -29.18 15.28 43.68
C VAL A 54 -29.11 14.34 42.47
N GLN A 55 -30.13 13.50 42.28
CA GLN A 55 -30.31 12.71 41.07
C GLN A 55 -30.66 13.65 39.93
N GLU A 56 -29.66 13.99 39.10
CA GLU A 56 -29.96 14.31 37.71
C GLU A 56 -30.66 13.08 37.09
N ASN A 57 -31.90 13.27 36.63
CA ASN A 57 -32.63 12.31 35.83
C ASN A 57 -31.86 12.03 34.53
N ILE A 58 -30.89 11.12 34.58
CA ILE A 58 -30.29 10.51 33.39
C ILE A 58 -31.26 9.38 33.01
N PRO A 59 -31.98 9.46 31.87
CA PRO A 59 -32.83 8.37 31.42
C PRO A 59 -31.96 7.12 31.25
N GLN A 60 -32.32 6.01 31.89
CA GLN A 60 -31.65 4.74 31.62
C GLN A 60 -31.77 4.43 30.13
N PRO A 61 -30.68 4.00 29.45
CA PRO A 61 -30.74 3.70 28.03
C PRO A 61 -31.69 2.53 27.81
N GLN A 62 -32.88 2.84 27.30
CA GLN A 62 -33.87 1.86 26.88
C GLN A 62 -33.27 1.04 25.74
N TYR A 63 -32.91 -0.21 26.03
CA TYR A 63 -32.35 -1.14 25.04
C TYR A 63 -33.43 -1.46 24.00
N ASP A 64 -33.28 -0.95 22.77
CA ASP A 64 -34.09 -1.36 21.60
C ASP A 64 -33.44 -2.59 20.94
N PRO A 65 -34.07 -3.78 21.02
CA PRO A 65 -33.56 -5.02 20.42
C PRO A 65 -33.37 -4.95 18.90
N GLU A 66 -33.97 -3.97 18.22
CA GLU A 66 -33.86 -3.79 16.77
C GLU A 66 -32.92 -2.66 16.37
N SER A 67 -32.19 -2.07 17.31
CA SER A 67 -31.23 -0.98 17.05
C SER A 67 -30.13 -1.35 16.04
N TRP A 68 -29.88 -2.65 15.84
CA TRP A 68 -28.93 -3.17 14.85
C TRP A 68 -29.43 -3.08 13.40
N LYS A 69 -30.74 -2.97 13.16
CA LYS A 69 -31.30 -2.89 11.80
C LYS A 69 -30.84 -1.61 11.11
N ILE A 70 -30.51 -1.70 9.82
CA ILE A 70 -29.84 -0.63 9.07
C ILE A 70 -30.67 0.65 9.02
N GLY A 71 -31.97 0.55 8.76
CA GLY A 71 -32.86 1.72 8.73
C GLY A 71 -32.87 2.44 10.08
N LYS A 72 -33.01 1.71 11.19
CA LYS A 72 -32.94 2.29 12.54
C LYS A 72 -31.57 2.91 12.84
N LYS A 73 -30.48 2.23 12.48
CA LYS A 73 -29.09 2.70 12.68
C LYS A 73 -28.80 4.00 11.93
N TYR A 74 -29.32 4.16 10.71
CA TYR A 74 -29.07 5.32 9.85
C TYR A 74 -30.19 6.36 9.79
N LEU A 75 -31.29 6.15 10.53
CA LEU A 75 -32.47 7.03 10.56
C LEU A 75 -32.12 8.52 10.65
N ARG A 76 -31.34 8.89 11.67
CA ARG A 76 -30.92 10.29 11.89
C ARG A 76 -29.89 10.77 10.87
N LYS A 77 -28.94 9.91 10.50
CA LYS A 77 -27.82 10.27 9.59
C LYS A 77 -28.27 10.49 8.16
N LEU A 78 -29.30 9.78 7.72
CA LEU A 78 -29.87 9.87 6.38
C LEU A 78 -31.18 10.66 6.34
N SER A 79 -31.73 11.08 7.49
CA SER A 79 -33.04 11.74 7.59
C SER A 79 -34.14 10.93 6.90
N LEU A 80 -34.22 9.64 7.22
CA LEU A 80 -35.13 8.70 6.57
C LEU A 80 -36.58 8.94 7.01
N ASN A 81 -37.52 8.72 6.09
CA ASN A 81 -38.93 8.54 6.43
C ASN A 81 -39.24 7.08 6.84
N ASP A 82 -40.46 6.82 7.29
CA ASP A 82 -40.87 5.50 7.78
C ASP A 82 -40.77 4.42 6.70
N ASP A 83 -41.16 4.72 5.46
CA ASP A 83 -41.11 3.79 4.33
C ASP A 83 -39.67 3.43 3.96
N GLN A 84 -38.78 4.42 3.85
CA GLN A 84 -37.36 4.23 3.60
C GLN A 84 -36.70 3.44 4.73
N THR A 85 -37.10 3.70 5.98
CA THR A 85 -36.63 2.96 7.15
C THR A 85 -37.05 1.50 7.07
N ALA A 86 -38.30 1.23 6.69
CA ALA A 86 -38.81 -0.13 6.52
C ALA A 86 -38.08 -0.88 5.41
N VAL A 87 -37.81 -0.23 4.26
CA VAL A 87 -37.03 -0.83 3.16
C VAL A 87 -35.61 -1.15 3.60
N LEU A 88 -34.90 -0.21 4.24
CA LEU A 88 -33.53 -0.45 4.71
C LEU A 88 -33.44 -1.52 5.80
N ASN A 89 -34.47 -1.63 6.66
CA ASN A 89 -34.53 -2.66 7.69
C ASN A 89 -34.69 -4.09 7.14
N ARG A 90 -35.07 -4.24 5.86
CA ARG A 90 -35.11 -5.55 5.17
C ARG A 90 -33.73 -5.97 4.64
N LEU A 91 -32.79 -5.04 4.49
CA LEU A 91 -31.51 -5.32 3.87
C LEU A 91 -30.60 -6.18 4.76
N TRP A 92 -29.85 -7.06 4.11
CA TRP A 92 -28.69 -7.73 4.68
C TRP A 92 -27.43 -7.12 4.09
N PHE A 93 -26.81 -6.19 4.82
CA PHE A 93 -25.61 -5.50 4.36
C PHE A 93 -24.37 -6.13 4.99
N ALA A 94 -23.82 -7.14 4.32
CA ALA A 94 -22.60 -7.82 4.76
C ALA A 94 -21.40 -6.86 4.72
N ASP A 95 -20.60 -6.85 5.79
CA ASP A 95 -19.43 -5.98 5.91
C ASP A 95 -18.31 -6.42 4.95
N ASN A 96 -17.63 -5.45 4.35
CA ASN A 96 -16.43 -5.62 3.58
C ASN A 96 -15.53 -4.37 3.73
N VAL A 97 -14.26 -4.49 3.35
CA VAL A 97 -13.25 -3.42 3.51
C VAL A 97 -13.72 -2.05 2.96
N PHE A 98 -14.55 -2.03 1.91
CA PHE A 98 -15.06 -0.78 1.35
C PHE A 98 -16.25 -0.23 2.13
N ASN A 99 -17.25 -1.06 2.44
CA ASN A 99 -18.45 -0.60 3.12
C ASN A 99 -18.27 -0.49 4.64
N GLU A 100 -17.22 -1.04 5.25
CA GLU A 100 -16.83 -0.79 6.65
C GLU A 100 -16.52 0.69 6.89
N ILE A 101 -16.06 1.38 5.84
CA ILE A 101 -15.89 2.82 5.86
C ILE A 101 -17.28 3.48 5.89
N GLU A 102 -17.61 4.09 7.03
CA GLU A 102 -18.95 4.64 7.28
C GLU A 102 -19.41 5.61 6.19
N TYR A 103 -18.52 6.49 5.71
CA TYR A 103 -18.86 7.43 4.63
C TYR A 103 -19.23 6.70 3.33
N CYS A 104 -18.48 5.66 2.95
CA CYS A 104 -18.80 4.85 1.78
C CYS A 104 -20.15 4.14 1.97
N ARG A 105 -20.40 3.57 3.16
CA ARG A 105 -21.68 2.94 3.49
C ARG A 105 -22.86 3.89 3.30
N ILE A 106 -22.74 5.11 3.83
CA ILE A 106 -23.77 6.15 3.73
C ILE A 106 -24.07 6.46 2.25
N GLN A 107 -23.03 6.57 1.41
CA GLN A 107 -23.21 6.90 0.00
C GLN A 107 -23.86 5.75 -0.78
N ILE A 108 -23.51 4.49 -0.46
CA ILE A 108 -24.17 3.31 -1.02
C ILE A 108 -25.66 3.30 -0.65
N LEU A 109 -25.99 3.55 0.63
CA LEU A 109 -27.39 3.60 1.09
C LEU A 109 -28.17 4.74 0.42
N LYS A 110 -27.57 5.93 0.27
CA LYS A 110 -28.19 7.04 -0.45
C LYS A 110 -28.47 6.70 -1.92
N GLN A 111 -27.50 6.09 -2.61
CA GLN A 111 -27.66 5.65 -4.00
C GLN A 111 -28.76 4.58 -4.12
N PHE A 112 -28.79 3.63 -3.17
CA PHE A 112 -29.81 2.60 -3.11
C PHE A 112 -31.23 3.17 -2.94
N LEU A 113 -31.42 4.11 -2.02
CA LEU A 113 -32.74 4.74 -1.83
C LEU A 113 -33.22 5.44 -3.10
N ARG A 114 -32.34 6.17 -3.79
CA ARG A 114 -32.65 6.79 -5.09
C ARG A 114 -32.97 5.75 -6.17
N ALA A 115 -32.25 4.63 -6.18
CA ALA A 115 -32.52 3.53 -7.12
C ALA A 115 -33.89 2.88 -6.87
N VAL A 116 -34.29 2.70 -5.61
CA VAL A 116 -35.62 2.18 -5.26
C VAL A 116 -36.72 3.16 -5.66
N GLU A 117 -36.54 4.46 -5.39
CA GLU A 117 -37.47 5.50 -5.82
C GLU A 117 -37.59 5.56 -7.36
N PHE A 118 -36.48 5.45 -8.08
CA PHE A 118 -36.48 5.35 -9.54
C PHE A 118 -37.26 4.13 -10.03
N LEU A 119 -37.07 2.96 -9.42
CA LEU A 119 -37.84 1.77 -9.78
C LEU A 119 -39.33 1.94 -9.52
N GLN A 120 -39.72 2.57 -8.42
CA GLN A 120 -41.13 2.81 -8.08
C GLN A 120 -41.79 3.82 -9.03
N THR A 121 -41.05 4.82 -9.50
CA THR A 121 -41.59 5.91 -10.33
C THR A 121 -41.52 5.64 -11.83
N GLN A 122 -40.44 5.02 -12.32
CA GLN A 122 -40.16 4.88 -13.75
C GLN A 122 -40.35 3.44 -14.27
N CYS A 123 -40.32 2.43 -13.39
CA CYS A 123 -40.48 1.04 -13.79
C CYS A 123 -41.87 0.54 -13.37
N ILE A 124 -42.83 0.60 -14.30
CA ILE A 124 -44.21 0.19 -14.06
C ILE A 124 -44.36 -1.32 -14.33
N PRO A 125 -45.03 -2.08 -13.45
CA PRO A 125 -45.26 -3.51 -13.68
C PRO A 125 -46.14 -3.73 -14.91
N VAL A 126 -45.91 -4.86 -15.59
CA VAL A 126 -46.70 -5.21 -16.80
C VAL A 126 -48.13 -5.56 -16.38
N ASN A 127 -48.27 -6.28 -15.27
CA ASN A 127 -49.55 -6.49 -14.61
C ASN A 127 -49.81 -5.38 -13.57
N LYS A 128 -50.75 -4.48 -13.89
CA LYS A 128 -51.17 -3.37 -13.01
C LYS A 128 -51.80 -3.79 -11.67
N SER A 129 -51.98 -5.09 -11.45
CA SER A 129 -52.42 -5.62 -10.15
C SER A 129 -51.32 -5.55 -9.09
N TYR A 130 -50.04 -5.45 -9.48
CA TYR A 130 -48.93 -5.23 -8.57
C TYR A 130 -48.64 -3.74 -8.43
N SER A 131 -48.26 -3.32 -7.22
CA SER A 131 -47.94 -1.92 -6.96
C SER A 131 -46.53 -1.56 -7.44
N THR A 132 -45.61 -2.54 -7.45
CA THR A 132 -44.22 -2.34 -7.90
C THR A 132 -43.73 -3.49 -8.78
N VAL A 133 -42.70 -3.21 -9.60
CA VAL A 133 -42.00 -4.23 -10.41
C VAL A 133 -41.34 -5.30 -9.53
N ILE A 134 -40.91 -4.94 -8.32
CA ILE A 134 -40.31 -5.88 -7.36
C ILE A 134 -41.36 -6.90 -6.93
N GLU A 135 -42.58 -6.46 -6.60
CA GLU A 135 -43.67 -7.36 -6.24
C GLU A 135 -44.06 -8.34 -7.36
N GLU A 136 -44.09 -7.84 -8.61
CA GLU A 136 -44.38 -8.67 -9.79
C GLU A 136 -43.27 -9.72 -10.01
N LEU A 137 -42.00 -9.34 -9.86
CA LEU A 137 -40.87 -10.26 -10.00
C LEU A 137 -40.79 -11.27 -8.86
N SER A 138 -41.12 -10.87 -7.64
CA SER A 138 -41.22 -11.79 -6.50
C SER A 138 -42.24 -12.90 -6.76
N GLU A 139 -43.41 -12.58 -7.33
CA GLU A 139 -44.39 -13.60 -7.73
C GLU A 139 -43.79 -14.57 -8.75
N ILE A 140 -43.19 -14.02 -9.82
CA ILE A 140 -42.62 -14.82 -10.91
C ILE A 140 -41.57 -15.79 -10.36
N ILE A 141 -40.70 -15.32 -9.46
CA ILE A 141 -39.68 -16.16 -8.83
C ILE A 141 -40.32 -17.24 -7.95
N VAL A 142 -41.27 -16.88 -7.08
CA VAL A 142 -41.92 -17.87 -6.18
C VAL A 142 -42.64 -18.96 -6.99
N CYS A 143 -43.35 -18.57 -8.05
CA CYS A 143 -44.08 -19.51 -8.90
C CYS A 143 -43.14 -20.38 -9.76
N LEU A 144 -42.12 -19.81 -10.39
CA LEU A 144 -41.24 -20.55 -11.29
C LEU A 144 -40.18 -21.39 -10.56
N GLN A 145 -39.60 -20.86 -9.48
CA GLN A 145 -38.51 -21.52 -8.75
C GLN A 145 -39.01 -22.53 -7.71
N TYR A 146 -40.07 -22.18 -6.97
CA TYR A 146 -40.53 -22.96 -5.81
C TYR A 146 -41.90 -23.64 -6.05
N ASN A 147 -42.63 -23.25 -7.10
CA ASN A 147 -43.94 -23.78 -7.45
C ASN A 147 -44.96 -23.73 -6.28
N TYR A 148 -44.89 -22.68 -5.45
CA TYR A 148 -45.79 -22.51 -4.33
C TYR A 148 -47.14 -21.95 -4.75
N ARG A 149 -48.21 -22.47 -4.13
CA ARG A 149 -49.56 -21.95 -4.30
C ARG A 149 -49.68 -20.59 -3.61
N LYS A 150 -50.28 -19.64 -4.33
CA LYS A 150 -50.60 -18.30 -3.81
C LYS A 150 -51.33 -18.37 -2.47
N GLU A 151 -50.96 -17.49 -1.55
CA GLU A 151 -51.46 -17.40 -0.17
C GLU A 151 -51.13 -18.57 0.77
N SER A 152 -50.33 -19.56 0.35
CA SER A 152 -49.79 -20.54 1.30
C SER A 152 -48.81 -19.88 2.27
N LEU A 153 -48.63 -20.47 3.47
CA LEU A 153 -47.67 -19.95 4.45
C LEU A 153 -46.25 -19.87 3.87
N ASN A 154 -45.84 -20.93 3.15
CA ASN A 154 -44.55 -20.99 2.46
C ASN A 154 -44.46 -19.92 1.37
N TYR A 155 -45.53 -19.69 0.61
CA TYR A 155 -45.58 -18.62 -0.37
C TYR A 155 -45.31 -17.26 0.29
N ARG A 156 -45.99 -16.91 1.38
CA ARG A 156 -45.82 -15.60 2.04
C ARG A 156 -44.39 -15.42 2.56
N TYR A 157 -43.85 -16.42 3.23
CA TYR A 157 -42.49 -16.37 3.76
C TYR A 157 -41.45 -16.23 2.65
N THR A 158 -41.55 -17.05 1.59
CA THR A 158 -40.61 -17.02 0.47
C THR A 158 -40.77 -15.75 -0.35
N TYR A 159 -41.99 -15.21 -0.47
CA TYR A 159 -42.23 -13.95 -1.17
C TYR A 159 -41.46 -12.78 -0.53
N ASP A 160 -41.54 -12.64 0.80
CA ASP A 160 -40.81 -11.61 1.55
C ASP A 160 -39.28 -11.83 1.49
N ALA A 161 -38.84 -13.09 1.53
CA ALA A 161 -37.43 -13.45 1.38
C ALA A 161 -36.90 -13.06 -0.01
N VAL A 162 -37.65 -13.38 -1.08
CA VAL A 162 -37.28 -13.03 -2.47
C VAL A 162 -37.21 -11.51 -2.66
N GLN A 163 -38.14 -10.74 -2.09
CA GLN A 163 -38.06 -9.27 -2.12
C GLN A 163 -36.75 -8.78 -1.48
N THR A 164 -36.38 -9.36 -0.35
CA THR A 164 -35.13 -9.04 0.35
C THR A 164 -33.91 -9.39 -0.51
N GLU A 165 -33.91 -10.54 -1.18
CA GLU A 165 -32.84 -10.94 -2.11
C GLU A 165 -32.70 -9.97 -3.30
N ILE A 166 -33.82 -9.52 -3.88
CA ILE A 166 -33.82 -8.50 -4.95
C ILE A 166 -33.22 -7.20 -4.44
N PHE A 167 -33.65 -6.70 -3.28
CA PHE A 167 -33.10 -5.47 -2.70
C PHE A 167 -31.60 -5.58 -2.40
N ASN A 168 -31.15 -6.72 -1.87
CA ASN A 168 -29.73 -6.96 -1.63
C ASN A 168 -28.94 -7.00 -2.93
N HIS A 169 -29.49 -7.56 -4.02
CA HIS A 169 -28.84 -7.52 -5.33
C HIS A 169 -28.72 -6.08 -5.87
N ILE A 170 -29.79 -5.29 -5.77
CA ILE A 170 -29.77 -3.86 -6.14
C ILE A 170 -28.73 -3.09 -5.30
N LEU A 171 -28.63 -3.38 -4.01
CA LEU A 171 -27.62 -2.79 -3.13
C LEU A 171 -26.20 -3.11 -3.61
N LYS A 172 -25.93 -4.34 -4.07
CA LYS A 172 -24.63 -4.72 -4.65
C LYS A 172 -24.32 -3.93 -5.93
N LEU A 173 -25.31 -3.71 -6.80
CA LEU A 173 -25.16 -2.87 -7.99
C LEU A 173 -24.82 -1.42 -7.61
N CYS A 174 -25.50 -0.87 -6.60
CA CYS A 174 -25.20 0.47 -6.06
C CYS A 174 -23.79 0.54 -5.47
N GLU A 175 -23.36 -0.47 -4.71
CA GLU A 175 -22.01 -0.54 -4.15
C GLU A 175 -20.93 -0.52 -5.24
N ASN A 176 -21.11 -1.30 -6.31
CA ASN A 176 -20.18 -1.29 -7.45
C ASN A 176 -20.13 0.06 -8.17
N ASN A 177 -21.26 0.75 -8.29
CA ASN A 177 -21.29 2.09 -8.87
C ASN A 177 -20.56 3.12 -7.99
N VAL A 178 -20.78 3.11 -6.67
CA VAL A 178 -20.06 4.00 -5.74
C VAL A 178 -18.54 3.70 -5.73
N ARG A 179 -18.15 2.41 -5.82
CA ARG A 179 -16.75 2.02 -5.98
C ARG A 179 -16.13 2.63 -7.23
N GLU A 180 -16.86 2.62 -8.34
CA GLU A 180 -16.41 3.16 -9.62
C GLU A 180 -16.18 4.67 -9.54
N VAL A 181 -17.14 5.43 -8.97
CA VAL A 181 -16.99 6.88 -8.74
C VAL A 181 -15.78 7.18 -7.86
N TYR A 182 -15.51 6.34 -6.85
CA TYR A 182 -14.33 6.50 -6.01
C TYR A 182 -13.05 5.91 -6.59
N GLY A 183 -13.04 5.43 -7.84
CA GLY A 183 -11.83 4.96 -8.52
C GLY A 183 -11.32 3.60 -8.04
N ILE A 184 -12.19 2.77 -7.47
CA ILE A 184 -11.86 1.41 -7.01
C ILE A 184 -12.15 0.41 -8.15
N LYS A 185 -11.09 -0.22 -8.65
CA LYS A 185 -11.17 -1.17 -9.79
C LYS A 185 -11.81 -2.51 -9.41
N ARG A 186 -11.66 -2.95 -8.16
CA ARG A 186 -12.20 -4.23 -7.70
C ARG A 186 -13.70 -4.11 -7.46
N LYS A 187 -14.49 -4.84 -8.26
CA LYS A 187 -15.95 -4.94 -8.12
C LYS A 187 -16.32 -6.18 -7.28
N ILE A 188 -17.46 -6.13 -6.59
CA ILE A 188 -18.05 -7.32 -5.95
C ILE A 188 -18.86 -8.11 -6.97
N ASN A 189 -19.05 -9.40 -6.67
CA ASN A 189 -19.89 -10.27 -7.46
C ASN A 189 -21.37 -9.81 -7.39
N THR A 190 -21.97 -9.56 -8.56
CA THR A 190 -23.36 -9.18 -8.77
C THR A 190 -24.17 -10.27 -9.47
N ASP A 191 -23.77 -11.54 -9.34
CA ASP A 191 -24.54 -12.67 -9.78
C ASP A 191 -25.86 -12.73 -9.00
N PHE A 192 -26.94 -13.01 -9.73
CA PHE A 192 -28.26 -13.19 -9.15
C PHE A 192 -28.46 -14.65 -8.77
N ASN A 193 -29.02 -14.91 -7.58
CA ASN A 193 -29.09 -16.25 -7.01
C ASN A 193 -29.96 -17.23 -7.83
N TYR A 194 -30.85 -16.72 -8.69
CA TYR A 194 -31.78 -17.53 -9.46
C TYR A 194 -31.23 -17.82 -10.86
N THR A 195 -31.12 -19.11 -11.20
CA THR A 195 -30.55 -19.61 -12.46
C THR A 195 -31.58 -19.87 -13.55
N HIS A 196 -32.88 -19.83 -13.24
CA HIS A 196 -33.93 -20.08 -14.22
C HIS A 196 -33.90 -19.02 -15.35
N PRO A 197 -33.81 -19.43 -16.64
CA PRO A 197 -33.64 -18.49 -17.76
C PRO A 197 -34.72 -17.41 -17.84
N ASP A 198 -35.99 -17.76 -17.63
CA ASP A 198 -37.09 -16.79 -17.66
C ASP A 198 -37.00 -15.77 -16.53
N ILE A 199 -36.58 -16.19 -15.33
CA ILE A 199 -36.38 -15.29 -14.18
C ILE A 199 -35.26 -14.30 -14.53
N GLN A 200 -34.12 -14.81 -15.03
CA GLN A 200 -32.98 -13.97 -15.40
C GLN A 200 -33.33 -12.97 -16.51
N HIS A 201 -34.04 -13.42 -17.54
CA HIS A 201 -34.46 -12.56 -18.64
C HIS A 201 -35.42 -11.46 -18.16
N GLN A 202 -36.44 -11.81 -17.35
CA GLN A 202 -37.38 -10.81 -16.81
C GLN A 202 -36.69 -9.85 -15.84
N TYR A 203 -35.84 -10.35 -14.96
CA TYR A 203 -35.09 -9.56 -14.00
C TYR A 203 -34.13 -8.58 -14.69
N SER A 204 -33.36 -9.06 -15.67
CA SER A 204 -32.44 -8.24 -16.44
C SER A 204 -33.16 -7.13 -17.21
N ARG A 205 -34.26 -7.49 -17.89
CA ARG A 205 -35.06 -6.54 -18.69
C ARG A 205 -35.80 -5.51 -17.85
N LYS A 206 -36.34 -5.89 -16.69
CA LYS A 206 -37.19 -5.02 -15.86
C LYS A 206 -36.43 -4.22 -14.81
N ILE A 207 -35.33 -4.76 -14.28
CA ILE A 207 -34.55 -4.13 -13.21
C ILE A 207 -33.14 -3.78 -13.69
N VAL A 208 -32.31 -4.77 -14.04
CA VAL A 208 -30.86 -4.55 -14.21
C VAL A 208 -30.55 -3.55 -15.31
N SER A 209 -31.07 -3.75 -16.52
CA SER A 209 -30.82 -2.85 -17.66
C SER A 209 -31.30 -1.41 -17.42
N LYS A 210 -32.39 -1.23 -16.67
CA LYS A 210 -32.90 0.09 -16.30
C LYS A 210 -32.06 0.75 -15.21
N LEU A 211 -31.65 -0.02 -14.22
CA LEU A 211 -30.79 0.44 -13.15
C LEU A 211 -29.38 0.76 -13.64
N GLU A 212 -28.78 0.00 -14.54
CA GLU A 212 -27.44 0.29 -15.06
C GLU A 212 -27.35 1.68 -15.71
N ILE A 213 -28.38 2.03 -16.49
CA ILE A 213 -28.50 3.37 -17.10
C ILE A 213 -28.66 4.42 -15.99
N PHE A 214 -29.64 4.22 -15.11
CA PHE A 214 -29.91 5.16 -14.01
C PHE A 214 -28.70 5.38 -13.10
N LEU A 215 -28.01 4.31 -12.71
CA LEU A 215 -26.85 4.36 -11.81
C LEU A 215 -25.70 5.12 -12.47
N THR A 216 -25.50 4.96 -13.77
CA THR A 216 -24.47 5.71 -14.53
C THR A 216 -24.82 7.19 -14.60
N GLU A 217 -26.07 7.51 -14.95
CA GLU A 217 -26.53 8.90 -15.02
C GLU A 217 -26.51 9.58 -13.65
N ASN A 218 -26.83 8.86 -12.58
CA ASN A 218 -26.93 9.39 -11.22
C ASN A 218 -25.58 9.56 -10.50
N GLN A 219 -24.45 9.19 -11.11
CA GLN A 219 -23.12 9.28 -10.48
C GLN A 219 -22.79 10.69 -9.97
N HIS A 220 -23.26 11.74 -10.66
CA HIS A 220 -23.06 13.14 -10.25
C HIS A 220 -23.70 13.51 -8.90
N GLN A 221 -24.63 12.69 -8.39
CA GLN A 221 -25.27 12.89 -7.08
C GLN A 221 -24.55 12.16 -5.95
N ILE A 222 -23.54 11.35 -6.27
CA ILE A 222 -22.64 10.75 -5.27
C ILE A 222 -21.66 11.84 -4.86
N LEU A 223 -21.66 12.17 -3.57
CA LEU A 223 -20.76 13.20 -3.05
C LEU A 223 -19.32 12.68 -3.08
N ASP A 224 -18.37 13.57 -3.38
CA ASP A 224 -16.96 13.24 -3.26
C ASP A 224 -16.61 12.77 -1.85
N ALA A 225 -15.64 11.86 -1.78
CA ALA A 225 -15.10 11.38 -0.52
C ALA A 225 -14.48 12.54 0.28
N ASP A 226 -14.75 12.61 1.58
CA ASP A 226 -14.11 13.59 2.46
C ASP A 226 -12.60 13.31 2.63
N TYR A 227 -11.88 14.24 3.24
CA TYR A 227 -10.43 14.15 3.42
C TYR A 227 -10.03 12.84 4.15
N ARG A 228 -10.73 12.53 5.25
CA ARG A 228 -10.47 11.34 6.08
C ARG A 228 -10.74 10.04 5.32
N THR A 229 -11.84 9.98 4.57
CA THR A 229 -12.21 8.82 3.76
C THR A 229 -11.20 8.62 2.63
N ASN A 230 -10.71 9.69 1.98
CA ASN A 230 -9.67 9.55 0.96
C ASN A 230 -8.39 8.91 1.50
N ILE A 231 -7.96 9.24 2.73
CA ILE A 231 -6.80 8.60 3.36
C ILE A 231 -7.02 7.10 3.51
N ILE A 232 -8.17 6.68 4.05
CA ILE A 232 -8.48 5.26 4.26
C ILE A 232 -8.60 4.52 2.91
N LEU A 233 -9.22 5.16 1.90
CA LEU A 233 -9.37 4.58 0.58
C LEU A 233 -8.02 4.36 -0.11
N ASN A 234 -7.08 5.29 0.05
CA ASN A 234 -5.74 5.22 -0.53
C ASN A 234 -4.81 4.27 0.25
N GLU A 235 -5.02 4.12 1.57
CA GLU A 235 -4.37 3.08 2.39
C GLU A 235 -4.73 1.68 1.88
N ASN A 236 -6.02 1.43 1.61
CA ASN A 236 -6.50 0.14 1.13
C ASN A 236 -6.26 -0.12 -0.36
N ASN A 237 -6.14 0.94 -1.18
CA ASN A 237 -5.95 0.83 -2.64
C ASN A 237 -4.76 1.67 -3.08
N THR A 238 -3.56 1.09 -2.98
CA THR A 238 -2.28 1.78 -3.20
C THR A 238 -2.11 2.38 -4.60
N GLY A 239 -2.82 1.88 -5.61
CA GLY A 239 -2.78 2.38 -6.99
C GLY A 239 -3.83 3.44 -7.35
N ARG A 240 -4.72 3.81 -6.42
CA ARG A 240 -5.86 4.73 -6.68
C ARG A 240 -5.42 6.13 -7.08
N TRP A 241 -4.30 6.61 -6.54
CA TRP A 241 -3.78 7.94 -6.81
C TRP A 241 -3.41 8.17 -8.28
N LYS A 242 -3.13 7.12 -9.06
CA LYS A 242 -2.70 7.23 -10.46
C LYS A 242 -3.71 7.96 -11.33
N THR A 243 -5.00 7.63 -11.19
CA THR A 243 -6.07 8.28 -11.96
C THR A 243 -6.15 9.77 -11.64
N LYS A 244 -6.10 10.15 -10.35
CA LYS A 244 -6.07 11.56 -9.95
C LYS A 244 -4.81 12.27 -10.43
N PHE A 245 -3.67 11.59 -10.40
CA PHE A 245 -2.40 12.12 -10.88
C PHE A 245 -2.41 12.37 -12.38
N ASP A 246 -3.02 11.49 -13.18
CA ASP A 246 -3.16 11.70 -14.61
C ASP A 246 -4.07 12.90 -14.93
N THR A 247 -5.17 13.09 -14.19
CA THR A 247 -5.99 14.31 -14.29
C THR A 247 -5.16 15.58 -13.97
N ILE A 248 -4.32 15.54 -12.92
CA ILE A 248 -3.45 16.68 -12.57
C ILE A 248 -2.43 16.98 -13.67
N LYS A 249 -1.96 15.97 -14.43
CA LYS A 249 -1.08 16.19 -15.58
C LYS A 249 -1.81 16.83 -16.76
N GLU A 250 -3.05 16.40 -17.02
CA GLU A 250 -3.88 16.94 -18.09
C GLU A 250 -4.26 18.40 -17.84
N ASP A 251 -4.54 18.75 -16.58
CA ASP A 251 -4.88 20.11 -16.14
C ASP A 251 -3.63 21.01 -15.88
N TYR A 252 -2.44 20.57 -16.31
CA TYR A 252 -1.19 21.29 -16.06
C TYR A 252 -1.23 22.70 -16.67
N SER A 253 -1.34 23.70 -15.80
CA SER A 253 -1.39 25.11 -16.18
C SER A 253 -0.13 25.87 -15.80
N ASN A 254 0.34 25.70 -14.55
CA ASN A 254 1.56 26.34 -14.07
C ASN A 254 2.29 25.47 -13.02
N PRO A 255 3.62 25.66 -12.83
CA PRO A 255 4.41 24.85 -11.91
C PRO A 255 3.96 24.91 -10.44
N LEU A 256 3.57 26.08 -9.93
CA LEU A 256 3.15 26.25 -8.53
C LEU A 256 1.80 25.56 -8.22
N ALA A 257 0.84 25.65 -9.14
CA ALA A 257 -0.45 25.00 -9.00
C ALA A 257 -0.28 23.48 -9.09
N PHE A 258 0.56 23.01 -10.01
CA PHE A 258 0.92 21.60 -10.09
C PHE A 258 1.55 21.11 -8.77
N GLU A 259 2.57 21.82 -8.26
CA GLU A 259 3.20 21.51 -6.97
C GLU A 259 2.16 21.40 -5.86
N ARG A 260 1.27 22.40 -5.71
CA ARG A 260 0.21 22.40 -4.70
C ARG A 260 -0.76 21.22 -4.82
N GLU A 261 -1.20 20.88 -6.03
CA GLU A 261 -2.11 19.73 -6.22
C GLU A 261 -1.41 18.39 -5.97
N ILE A 262 -0.11 18.28 -6.28
CA ILE A 262 0.69 17.10 -5.93
C ILE A 262 0.84 16.96 -4.41
N PHE A 263 1.08 18.05 -3.68
CA PHE A 263 1.11 18.01 -2.21
C PHE A 263 -0.24 17.59 -1.62
N ARG A 264 -1.35 18.14 -2.12
CA ARG A 264 -2.70 17.71 -1.70
C ARG A 264 -2.94 16.23 -1.98
N LEU A 265 -2.48 15.74 -3.13
CA LEU A 265 -2.56 14.31 -3.46
C LEU A 265 -1.70 13.48 -2.50
N ALA A 266 -0.49 13.94 -2.17
CA ALA A 266 0.39 13.26 -1.23
C ALA A 266 -0.17 13.25 0.20
N GLU A 267 -0.81 14.33 0.65
CA GLU A 267 -1.47 14.42 1.97
C GLU A 267 -2.56 13.36 2.14
N VAL A 268 -3.41 13.18 1.13
CA VAL A 268 -4.43 12.12 1.16
C VAL A 268 -3.85 10.72 0.95
N ASN A 269 -2.55 10.59 0.68
CA ASN A 269 -1.81 9.33 0.53
C ASN A 269 -0.80 9.12 1.68
N ILE A 270 -0.92 9.83 2.80
CA ILE A 270 0.05 9.76 3.92
C ILE A 270 0.23 8.34 4.49
N LYS A 271 -0.79 7.50 4.41
CA LYS A 271 -0.75 6.10 4.85
C LYS A 271 -0.50 5.10 3.71
N ASN A 272 -0.42 5.57 2.47
CA ASN A 272 -0.19 4.72 1.32
C ASN A 272 1.32 4.44 1.22
N PRO A 273 1.76 3.17 1.16
CA PRO A 273 3.18 2.82 1.01
C PRO A 273 3.82 3.40 -0.26
N SER A 274 3.02 3.79 -1.27
CA SER A 274 3.51 4.38 -2.52
C SER A 274 3.49 5.91 -2.55
N GLN A 275 3.45 6.59 -1.39
CA GLN A 275 3.45 8.07 -1.31
C GLN A 275 4.71 8.66 -1.96
N ASP A 276 5.86 8.04 -1.72
CA ASP A 276 7.15 8.35 -2.33
C ASP A 276 7.06 8.35 -3.87
N THR A 277 6.42 7.34 -4.43
CA THR A 277 6.27 7.13 -5.87
C THR A 277 5.48 8.27 -6.53
N ILE A 278 4.55 8.91 -5.79
CA ILE A 278 3.81 10.08 -6.27
C ILE A 278 4.77 11.24 -6.55
N PHE A 279 5.66 11.54 -5.60
CA PHE A 279 6.65 12.62 -5.75
C PHE A 279 7.67 12.30 -6.84
N PHE A 280 8.10 11.04 -6.94
CA PHE A 280 9.02 10.61 -8.00
C PHE A 280 8.41 10.78 -9.40
N GLU A 281 7.20 10.27 -9.63
CA GLU A 281 6.52 10.43 -10.92
C GLU A 281 6.19 11.90 -11.22
N ALA A 282 5.85 12.69 -10.20
CA ALA A 282 5.63 14.13 -10.34
C ALA A 282 6.91 14.86 -10.76
N SER A 283 8.07 14.51 -10.16
CA SER A 283 9.38 15.09 -10.53
C SER A 283 9.75 14.81 -11.98
N LYS A 284 9.48 13.58 -12.46
CA LYS A 284 9.71 13.16 -13.85
C LYS A 284 8.85 13.92 -14.85
N PHE A 285 7.59 14.19 -14.51
CA PHE A 285 6.72 15.02 -15.32
C PHE A 285 7.17 16.48 -15.34
N ALA A 286 7.42 17.06 -14.16
CA ALA A 286 7.86 18.44 -14.01
C ALA A 286 9.19 18.72 -14.72
N ALA A 287 10.10 17.75 -14.82
CA ALA A 287 11.42 17.91 -15.46
C ALA A 287 11.38 18.35 -16.93
N LYS A 288 10.23 18.16 -17.61
CA LYS A 288 10.01 18.62 -18.99
C LYS A 288 9.56 20.08 -19.08
N HIS A 289 9.00 20.64 -18.01
CA HIS A 289 8.36 21.96 -18.00
C HIS A 289 9.11 22.95 -17.10
N ASP A 290 9.47 22.55 -15.89
CA ASP A 290 10.13 23.39 -14.89
C ASP A 290 11.17 22.60 -14.10
N LYS A 291 12.43 22.98 -14.27
CA LYS A 291 13.58 22.32 -13.65
C LYS A 291 13.58 22.47 -12.12
N ILE A 292 13.20 23.65 -11.60
CA ILE A 292 13.22 23.94 -10.17
C ILE A 292 12.13 23.14 -9.45
N CYS A 293 10.92 23.13 -10.01
CA CYS A 293 9.80 22.34 -9.50
C CYS A 293 10.14 20.84 -9.49
N ALA A 294 10.79 20.34 -10.54
CA ALA A 294 11.23 18.96 -10.61
C ALA A 294 12.24 18.59 -9.51
N LEU A 295 13.26 19.41 -9.28
CA LEU A 295 14.25 19.17 -8.22
C LEU A 295 13.63 19.21 -6.82
N LYS A 296 12.71 20.16 -6.57
CA LYS A 296 11.96 20.22 -5.31
C LYS A 296 11.17 18.94 -5.04
N LEU A 297 10.37 18.50 -6.02
CA LEU A 297 9.57 17.29 -5.91
C LEU A 297 10.46 16.05 -5.71
N TYR A 298 11.64 16.00 -6.33
CA TYR A 298 12.59 14.92 -6.13
C TYR A 298 13.22 14.91 -4.74
N LEU A 299 13.50 16.08 -4.14
CA LEU A 299 13.95 16.16 -2.74
C LEU A 299 12.86 15.66 -1.77
N HIS A 300 11.60 16.00 -2.02
CA HIS A 300 10.47 15.47 -1.24
C HIS A 300 10.30 13.94 -1.43
N TYR A 301 10.55 13.42 -2.63
CA TYR A 301 10.62 11.97 -2.84
C TYR A 301 11.70 11.33 -1.94
N PHE A 302 12.92 11.88 -1.96
CA PHE A 302 14.03 11.38 -1.15
C PHE A 302 13.73 11.42 0.35
N GLU A 303 13.15 12.52 0.84
CA GLU A 303 12.73 12.64 2.23
C GLU A 303 11.75 11.53 2.64
N LYS A 304 10.79 11.19 1.77
CA LYS A 304 9.80 10.15 2.05
C LYS A 304 10.38 8.75 1.93
N ASP A 305 11.23 8.47 0.95
CA ASP A 305 11.95 7.20 0.80
C ASP A 305 12.88 6.93 2.00
N MET A 306 13.51 7.96 2.58
CA MET A 306 14.32 7.82 3.79
C MET A 306 13.51 7.45 5.04
N ASN A 307 12.21 7.77 5.06
CA ASN A 307 11.32 7.48 6.18
C ASN A 307 10.61 6.11 6.03
N THR A 308 10.67 5.47 4.86
CA THR A 308 10.08 4.14 4.65
C THR A 308 11.05 3.03 5.07
N SER A 309 10.52 1.92 5.61
CA SER A 309 11.33 0.79 6.07
C SER A 309 12.09 0.04 4.96
N LYS A 310 11.79 0.34 3.69
CA LYS A 310 12.52 -0.14 2.50
C LYS A 310 12.99 1.08 1.73
N LEU A 311 14.30 1.25 1.64
CA LEU A 311 14.96 2.29 0.83
C LEU A 311 14.99 1.81 -0.62
N ASP A 312 14.13 2.35 -1.48
CA ASP A 312 14.05 1.93 -2.89
C ASP A 312 14.93 2.82 -3.80
N ARG A 313 15.51 3.93 -3.27
CA ARG A 313 16.54 4.80 -3.87
C ARG A 313 16.47 4.94 -5.39
N LYS A 314 15.28 5.18 -5.92
CA LYS A 314 15.07 5.25 -7.38
C LYS A 314 15.73 6.52 -7.92
N GLN A 315 16.77 6.32 -8.72
CA GLN A 315 17.47 7.42 -9.38
C GLN A 315 16.66 7.91 -10.59
N LEU A 316 16.73 9.23 -10.86
CA LEU A 316 16.22 9.79 -12.11
C LEU A 316 16.90 9.10 -13.30
N THR A 317 16.16 8.82 -14.37
CA THR A 317 16.76 8.18 -15.55
C THR A 317 17.70 9.14 -16.28
N LYS A 318 18.70 8.59 -17.00
CA LYS A 318 19.72 9.37 -17.74
C LYS A 318 19.12 10.45 -18.65
N ASN A 319 17.94 10.21 -19.24
CA ASN A 319 17.25 11.17 -20.10
C ASN A 319 16.66 12.35 -19.31
N ILE A 320 16.15 12.11 -18.10
CA ILE A 320 15.63 13.16 -17.21
C ILE A 320 16.79 14.00 -16.66
N GLN A 321 17.91 13.36 -16.32
CA GLN A 321 19.12 14.04 -15.87
C GLN A 321 19.66 14.99 -16.95
N LYS A 322 19.72 14.56 -18.22
CA LYS A 322 20.09 15.42 -19.37
C LYS A 322 19.12 16.59 -19.60
N SER A 323 17.83 16.42 -19.24
CA SER A 323 16.84 17.49 -19.33
C SER A 323 17.02 18.53 -18.21
N LEU A 324 17.35 18.05 -17.00
CA LEU A 324 17.49 18.89 -15.81
C LEU A 324 18.83 19.64 -15.78
N PHE A 325 19.93 18.98 -16.11
CA PHE A 325 21.28 19.54 -15.99
C PHE A 325 21.89 19.78 -17.37
N THR A 326 22.39 20.99 -17.60
CA THR A 326 23.02 21.37 -18.87
C THR A 326 24.53 21.21 -18.82
N THR A 327 25.13 21.30 -17.62
CA THR A 327 26.56 21.07 -17.39
C THR A 327 26.78 19.95 -16.39
N THR A 328 27.92 19.26 -16.52
CA THR A 328 28.36 18.22 -15.57
C THR A 328 28.55 18.79 -14.15
N GLU A 329 28.99 20.04 -14.03
CA GLU A 329 29.10 20.74 -12.74
C GLU A 329 27.77 20.82 -12.00
N GLN A 330 26.66 21.13 -12.69
CA GLN A 330 25.34 21.23 -12.06
C GLN A 330 24.86 19.87 -11.52
N LEU A 331 25.25 18.79 -12.17
CA LEU A 331 24.93 17.43 -11.74
C LEU A 331 25.73 17.08 -10.48
N THR A 332 27.05 17.33 -10.47
CA THR A 332 27.89 17.08 -9.29
C THR A 332 27.52 17.97 -8.10
N ASP A 333 27.14 19.22 -8.35
CA ASP A 333 26.63 20.13 -7.32
C ASP A 333 25.31 19.59 -6.72
N PHE A 334 24.41 19.05 -7.54
CA PHE A 334 23.15 18.48 -7.06
C PHE A 334 23.37 17.18 -6.27
N GLU A 335 24.31 16.34 -6.69
CA GLU A 335 24.75 15.17 -5.91
C GLU A 335 25.31 15.56 -4.54
N GLN A 336 26.10 16.64 -4.49
CA GLN A 336 26.59 17.17 -3.22
C GLN A 336 25.44 17.65 -2.32
N ILE A 337 24.42 18.29 -2.89
CA ILE A 337 23.20 18.69 -2.15
C ILE A 337 22.46 17.46 -1.62
N LEU A 338 22.32 16.39 -2.41
CA LEU A 338 21.70 15.15 -1.96
C LEU A 338 22.49 14.49 -0.83
N ASN A 339 23.81 14.41 -0.95
CA ASN A 339 24.68 13.84 0.09
C ASN A 339 24.61 14.65 1.39
N GLU A 340 24.59 15.98 1.28
CA GLU A 340 24.42 16.86 2.44
C GLU A 340 23.02 16.72 3.06
N PHE A 341 21.99 16.56 2.24
CA PHE A 341 20.63 16.32 2.71
C PHE A 341 20.52 14.98 3.47
N VAL A 342 21.15 13.92 2.97
CA VAL A 342 21.21 12.61 3.66
C VAL A 342 21.89 12.75 5.02
N ALA A 343 22.95 13.53 5.12
CA ALA A 343 23.69 13.74 6.37
C ALA A 343 22.96 14.65 7.37
N THR A 344 22.33 15.73 6.90
CA THR A 344 21.75 16.78 7.75
C THR A 344 20.24 16.62 8.00
N ARG A 345 19.55 15.85 7.16
CA ARG A 345 18.08 15.70 7.12
C ARG A 345 17.31 17.03 7.08
N ASN A 346 17.94 18.10 6.58
CA ASN A 346 17.34 19.43 6.50
C ASN A 346 16.81 19.72 5.10
N LEU A 347 15.50 19.54 4.92
CA LEU A 347 14.82 19.67 3.63
C LEU A 347 14.81 21.11 3.12
N ASP A 348 14.54 22.08 3.98
CA ASP A 348 14.45 23.49 3.60
C ASP A 348 15.79 24.01 3.08
N ALA A 349 16.89 23.63 3.75
CA ALA A 349 18.24 23.97 3.32
C ALA A 349 18.59 23.33 1.97
N ALA A 350 18.18 22.09 1.73
CA ALA A 350 18.39 21.39 0.46
C ALA A 350 17.58 22.04 -0.68
N ILE A 351 16.33 22.42 -0.44
CA ILE A 351 15.48 23.12 -1.40
C ILE A 351 16.07 24.48 -1.76
N GLU A 352 16.53 25.25 -0.78
CA GLU A 352 17.14 26.57 -1.03
C GLU A 352 18.41 26.44 -1.90
N LYS A 353 19.25 25.45 -1.62
CA LYS A 353 20.44 25.15 -2.43
C LYS A 353 20.08 24.67 -3.84
N ALA A 354 19.05 23.85 -4.00
CA ALA A 354 18.57 23.40 -5.31
C ALA A 354 18.01 24.55 -6.16
N VAL A 355 17.32 25.52 -5.56
CA VAL A 355 16.87 26.74 -6.26
C VAL A 355 18.06 27.59 -6.72
N ARG A 356 19.12 27.66 -5.90
CA ARG A 356 20.35 28.41 -6.22
C ARG A 356 21.23 27.76 -7.29
N LEU A 357 21.00 26.48 -7.60
CA LEU A 357 21.81 25.71 -8.56
C LEU A 357 21.82 26.34 -9.97
N TYR A 358 20.69 26.91 -10.39
CA TYR A 358 20.56 27.52 -11.71
C TYR A 358 20.91 29.01 -11.74
N LEU A 359 21.27 29.61 -10.59
CA LEU A 359 21.76 30.97 -10.57
C LEU A 359 23.18 31.01 -11.16
N PRO A 360 23.51 32.02 -11.97
CA PRO A 360 24.85 32.14 -12.55
C PRO A 360 25.89 32.25 -11.44
N LYS A 361 26.72 31.21 -11.27
CA LYS A 361 27.90 31.26 -10.41
C LYS A 361 28.81 32.36 -10.94
N ARG A 362 29.14 33.35 -10.10
CA ARG A 362 30.08 34.42 -10.46
C ARG A 362 31.41 33.75 -10.82
N LYS A 363 31.91 33.98 -12.04
CA LYS A 363 33.23 33.47 -12.45
C LYS A 363 34.27 33.98 -11.45
N LYS A 364 34.94 33.08 -10.76
CA LYS A 364 36.08 33.42 -9.91
C LYS A 364 37.20 33.84 -10.86
N ILE A 365 37.46 35.15 -10.96
CA ILE A 365 38.57 35.66 -11.75
C ILE A 365 39.84 35.23 -11.02
N ILE A 366 40.44 34.14 -11.46
CA ILE A 366 41.77 33.74 -11.03
C ILE A 366 42.71 34.51 -11.94
N ILE A 367 43.24 35.63 -11.43
CA ILE A 367 44.31 36.36 -12.10
C ILE A 367 45.54 35.47 -12.01
N ASP A 368 45.96 34.91 -13.14
CA ASP A 368 47.19 34.15 -13.23
C ASP A 368 48.37 35.10 -13.02
N ARG A 369 48.97 35.03 -11.83
CA ARG A 369 50.12 35.87 -11.44
C ARG A 369 51.33 35.63 -12.34
N ASN A 370 51.50 34.42 -12.87
CA ASN A 370 52.61 34.10 -13.76
C ASN A 370 52.38 34.73 -15.13
N ALA A 371 51.16 34.69 -15.65
CA ALA A 371 50.81 35.42 -16.87
C ALA A 371 50.98 36.94 -16.70
N VAL A 372 50.66 37.49 -15.52
CA VAL A 372 50.91 38.91 -15.21
C VAL A 372 52.41 39.21 -15.15
N GLU A 373 53.21 38.38 -14.48
CA GLU A 373 54.67 38.57 -14.40
C GLU A 373 55.36 38.37 -15.75
N ASP A 374 54.89 37.44 -16.59
CA ASP A 374 55.42 37.21 -17.93
C ASP A 374 55.07 38.36 -18.88
N VAL A 375 53.85 38.90 -18.81
CA VAL A 375 53.48 40.14 -19.51
C VAL A 375 54.32 41.32 -19.00
N GLN A 376 54.58 41.40 -17.69
CA GLN A 376 55.40 42.45 -17.10
C GLN A 376 56.89 42.33 -17.47
N ARG A 377 57.40 41.10 -17.67
CA ARG A 377 58.75 40.83 -18.19
C ARG A 377 58.85 41.09 -19.69
N GLN A 378 57.92 40.59 -20.49
CA GLN A 378 57.88 40.77 -21.95
C GLN A 378 57.73 42.24 -22.33
N HIS A 379 57.01 43.02 -21.52
CA HIS A 379 56.87 44.45 -21.71
C HIS A 379 57.80 45.30 -20.84
N SER A 380 58.70 44.74 -20.02
CA SER A 380 59.62 45.56 -19.21
C SER A 380 60.54 46.45 -20.07
N GLY A 381 61.03 45.91 -21.20
CA GLY A 381 61.79 46.67 -22.20
C GLY A 381 60.90 47.60 -23.02
N THR A 382 59.65 47.19 -23.31
CA THR A 382 58.70 48.00 -24.07
C THR A 382 58.12 49.16 -23.24
N VAL A 383 57.95 49.00 -21.93
CA VAL A 383 57.44 50.01 -21.00
C VAL A 383 58.49 51.09 -20.77
N ALA A 384 59.77 50.72 -20.64
CA ALA A 384 60.86 51.69 -20.61
C ALA A 384 60.97 52.47 -21.93
N LEU A 385 60.82 51.79 -23.08
CA LEU A 385 60.79 52.45 -24.38
C LEU A 385 59.54 53.33 -24.54
N LEU A 386 58.36 52.86 -24.09
CA LEU A 386 57.11 53.63 -24.13
C LEU A 386 57.16 54.84 -23.19
N GLU A 387 57.87 54.78 -22.06
CA GLU A 387 58.05 55.90 -21.12
C GLU A 387 59.05 56.96 -21.65
N GLU A 388 59.91 56.55 -22.60
CA GLU A 388 60.80 57.41 -23.38
C GLU A 388 60.09 57.97 -24.63
N TYR A 389 59.27 57.16 -25.32
CA TYR A 389 58.49 57.58 -26.51
C TYR A 389 57.22 58.39 -26.16
N LEU A 390 56.59 58.19 -25.01
CA LEU A 390 55.42 58.99 -24.54
C LEU A 390 55.80 60.42 -24.12
N ARG A 391 57.08 60.80 -24.21
CA ARG A 391 57.55 62.20 -24.11
C ARG A 391 57.63 62.93 -25.45
N GLU A 392 57.52 62.23 -26.59
CA GLU A 392 57.50 62.83 -27.93
C GLU A 392 56.41 62.18 -28.80
N ASP A 393 55.31 62.92 -28.98
CA ASP A 393 54.31 62.87 -30.06
C ASP A 393 53.46 61.59 -30.31
N GLY A 394 52.14 61.79 -30.25
CA GLY A 394 51.26 61.57 -31.41
C GLY A 394 50.60 60.20 -31.67
N GLU A 395 49.31 60.13 -31.33
CA GLU A 395 48.15 59.62 -32.11
C GLU A 395 48.08 58.21 -32.78
N GLU A 396 46.89 57.62 -32.57
CA GLU A 396 46.06 56.73 -33.42
C GLU A 396 46.47 55.29 -33.77
N GLY A 397 45.49 54.37 -33.74
CA GLY A 397 45.55 53.12 -34.52
C GLY A 397 44.75 51.94 -33.97
N ASP A 398 43.76 51.50 -34.73
CA ASP A 398 42.64 50.62 -34.40
C ASP A 398 42.88 49.11 -34.69
N SER A 399 41.89 48.27 -34.36
CA SER A 399 41.51 46.98 -35.01
C SER A 399 41.87 45.61 -34.37
N SER A 400 40.82 44.97 -33.84
CA SER A 400 40.18 43.70 -34.28
C SER A 400 41.03 42.41 -34.48
N ALA A 401 40.65 41.31 -33.81
CA ALA A 401 39.88 40.19 -34.40
C ALA A 401 40.03 38.85 -33.65
N ASN A 402 38.87 38.21 -33.46
CA ASN A 402 38.55 36.83 -33.08
C ASN A 402 39.55 35.71 -33.42
N ALA A 403 39.61 34.67 -32.58
CA ALA A 403 39.47 33.28 -33.02
C ALA A 403 39.16 32.30 -31.86
N VAL A 404 38.17 31.46 -32.12
CA VAL A 404 37.71 30.29 -31.37
C VAL A 404 38.70 29.13 -31.52
N ILE A 405 38.89 28.31 -30.48
CA ILE A 405 39.57 27.00 -30.54
C ILE A 405 38.68 25.94 -29.87
N PRO A 406 38.65 24.69 -30.38
CA PRO A 406 37.57 23.72 -30.21
C PRO A 406 37.68 22.89 -28.93
N SER A 407 36.52 22.49 -28.40
CA SER A 407 36.40 21.48 -27.35
C SER A 407 36.30 20.09 -27.99
N ASN A 408 37.29 19.25 -27.74
CA ASN A 408 37.22 17.81 -27.93
C ASN A 408 37.63 17.17 -26.59
N ASN A 409 36.72 16.40 -26.01
CA ASN A 409 36.98 15.08 -25.42
C ASN A 409 35.66 14.58 -24.80
N GLU A 410 35.08 13.64 -25.53
CA GLU A 410 33.99 12.79 -25.06
C GLU A 410 34.60 11.76 -24.10
N GLU A 411 34.26 11.86 -22.81
CA GLU A 411 34.28 10.71 -21.91
C GLU A 411 32.89 10.57 -21.29
N GLU A 412 32.25 9.45 -21.64
CA GLU A 412 30.97 9.00 -21.10
C GLU A 412 31.09 8.71 -19.61
N LEU A 413 30.27 9.34 -18.76
CA LEU A 413 30.18 8.90 -17.36
C LEU A 413 28.74 8.92 -16.81
N THR A 414 28.41 7.80 -16.21
CA THR A 414 27.24 7.49 -15.38
C THR A 414 27.34 8.17 -14.02
N ILE A 415 26.19 8.48 -13.40
CA ILE A 415 26.12 8.86 -11.99
C ILE A 415 26.65 7.70 -11.14
N ASN A 416 27.79 7.92 -10.49
CA ASN A 416 28.30 7.08 -9.42
C ASN A 416 28.19 7.89 -8.13
N ILE A 417 27.18 7.58 -7.31
CA ILE A 417 27.13 8.10 -5.95
C ILE A 417 28.24 7.40 -5.17
N THR A 418 29.36 8.10 -4.97
CA THR A 418 30.41 7.65 -4.04
C THR A 418 29.87 7.77 -2.63
N GLN A 419 29.39 6.65 -2.10
CA GLN A 419 29.20 6.49 -0.67
C GLN A 419 30.58 6.47 -0.01
N GLN A 420 30.96 7.54 0.66
CA GLN A 420 31.71 7.40 1.91
C GLN A 420 30.68 7.24 3.02
N THR A 421 29.99 6.11 3.01
CA THR A 421 29.36 5.61 4.23
C THR A 421 30.52 5.07 5.07
N PRO A 422 30.63 5.34 6.38
CA PRO A 422 31.37 4.42 7.22
C PRO A 422 30.60 3.10 7.08
N GLU A 423 31.19 2.15 6.35
CA GLU A 423 30.66 0.80 6.29
C GLU A 423 30.47 0.36 7.74
N ILE A 424 29.22 0.11 8.11
CA ILE A 424 28.99 -0.96 9.06
C ILE A 424 29.40 -2.19 8.25
N HIS A 425 30.69 -2.56 8.34
CA HIS A 425 31.16 -3.85 7.89
C HIS A 425 30.31 -4.87 8.63
N ILE A 426 29.26 -5.35 7.97
CA ILE A 426 28.71 -6.65 8.32
C ILE A 426 29.82 -7.60 7.89
N GLN A 427 30.70 -7.92 8.84
CA GLN A 427 31.79 -8.84 8.61
C GLN A 427 31.14 -10.17 8.24
N LYS A 428 31.22 -10.52 6.95
CA LYS A 428 30.73 -11.80 6.41
C LYS A 428 31.43 -12.97 7.09
N TYR A 429 32.70 -12.76 7.45
CA TYR A 429 33.54 -13.71 8.17
C TYR A 429 33.65 -13.35 9.64
N LEU A 430 33.84 -14.35 10.51
CA LEU A 430 34.03 -14.11 11.94
C LEU A 430 35.21 -13.14 12.19
N PRO A 431 35.04 -12.11 13.06
CA PRO A 431 36.10 -11.15 13.38
C PRO A 431 37.38 -11.81 13.91
N GLU A 432 37.22 -12.99 14.54
CA GLU A 432 38.29 -13.76 15.17
C GLU A 432 39.29 -14.33 14.15
N LEU A 433 38.90 -14.48 12.88
CA LEU A 433 39.74 -15.05 11.81
C LEU A 433 40.81 -14.08 11.28
N ASN A 434 40.78 -12.77 11.61
CA ASN A 434 41.77 -11.76 11.17
C ASN A 434 42.18 -11.86 9.68
N LEU A 435 41.25 -12.23 8.79
CA LEU A 435 41.53 -12.40 7.36
C LEU A 435 41.81 -11.04 6.69
N SER A 436 42.90 -10.98 5.92
CA SER A 436 43.24 -9.82 5.08
C SER A 436 42.19 -9.61 3.99
N GLU A 437 42.01 -8.36 3.52
CA GLU A 437 41.08 -8.01 2.42
C GLU A 437 41.30 -8.89 1.18
N ILE A 438 42.56 -9.20 0.87
CA ILE A 438 42.95 -10.08 -0.25
C ILE A 438 42.49 -11.53 -0.02
N GLN A 439 42.55 -12.02 1.22
CA GLN A 439 42.14 -13.38 1.56
C GLN A 439 40.61 -13.52 1.51
N GLN A 440 39.87 -12.49 1.92
CA GLN A 440 38.41 -12.43 1.79
C GLN A 440 37.98 -12.43 0.32
N GLU A 441 38.65 -11.66 -0.54
CA GLU A 441 38.38 -11.65 -1.98
C GLU A 441 38.63 -13.01 -2.65
N ILE A 442 39.62 -13.79 -2.16
CA ILE A 442 39.90 -15.14 -2.65
C ILE A 442 38.81 -16.10 -2.20
N LEU A 443 38.38 -16.04 -0.94
CA LEU A 443 37.27 -16.86 -0.42
C LEU A 443 35.92 -16.53 -1.08
N ASP A 444 35.71 -15.28 -1.48
CA ASP A 444 34.56 -14.86 -2.32
C ASP A 444 34.65 -15.40 -3.75
N LEU A 445 35.87 -15.54 -4.30
CA LEU A 445 36.07 -16.15 -5.61
C LEU A 445 35.71 -17.64 -5.59
N PHE A 446 36.10 -18.35 -4.54
CA PHE A 446 35.69 -19.75 -4.33
C PHE A 446 34.17 -19.88 -4.23
N GLU A 447 33.47 -19.00 -3.51
CA GLU A 447 32.01 -19.03 -3.47
C GLU A 447 31.37 -18.81 -4.86
N LYS A 448 31.88 -17.85 -5.64
CA LYS A 448 31.39 -17.55 -7.00
C LYS A 448 31.60 -18.70 -7.98
N GLN A 449 32.65 -19.51 -7.78
CA GLN A 449 32.98 -20.64 -8.63
C GLN A 449 32.55 -22.00 -8.04
N SER A 450 31.56 -22.01 -7.14
CA SER A 450 31.02 -23.24 -6.53
C SER A 450 32.06 -24.10 -5.79
N PHE A 451 33.02 -23.43 -5.13
CA PHE A 451 34.06 -24.00 -4.27
C PHE A 451 35.06 -24.93 -4.97
N ASN A 452 35.18 -24.82 -6.30
CA ASN A 452 36.12 -25.57 -7.11
C ASN A 452 36.73 -24.66 -8.19
N ILE A 453 38.05 -24.47 -8.16
CA ILE A 453 38.75 -23.57 -9.08
C ILE A 453 39.92 -24.34 -9.74
N PRO A 454 40.05 -24.34 -11.08
CA PRO A 454 41.23 -24.87 -11.75
C PRO A 454 42.50 -24.14 -11.32
N GLN A 455 43.60 -24.86 -11.06
CA GLN A 455 44.85 -24.24 -10.61
C GLN A 455 45.38 -23.18 -11.58
N GLU A 456 45.21 -23.39 -12.90
CA GLU A 456 45.61 -22.44 -13.94
C GLU A 456 44.84 -21.11 -13.85
N GLU A 457 43.53 -21.16 -13.56
CA GLU A 457 42.68 -19.98 -13.45
C GLU A 457 43.02 -19.18 -12.18
N MET A 458 43.27 -19.89 -11.08
CA MET A 458 43.71 -19.28 -9.83
C MET A 458 45.10 -18.65 -9.97
N ALA A 459 46.02 -19.28 -10.71
CA ALA A 459 47.35 -18.74 -11.00
C ALA A 459 47.28 -17.44 -11.81
N VAL A 460 46.43 -17.38 -12.84
CA VAL A 460 46.22 -16.17 -13.66
C VAL A 460 45.61 -15.03 -12.82
N TYR A 461 44.63 -15.35 -11.97
CA TYR A 461 43.99 -14.36 -11.10
C TYR A 461 44.97 -13.76 -10.08
N LEU A 462 45.82 -14.59 -9.45
CA LEU A 462 46.81 -14.12 -8.49
C LEU A 462 47.99 -13.40 -9.16
N GLN A 463 48.41 -13.82 -10.35
CA GLN A 463 49.44 -13.10 -11.13
C GLN A 463 48.98 -11.69 -11.50
N ALA A 464 47.69 -11.50 -11.85
CA ALA A 464 47.13 -10.18 -12.13
C ALA A 464 47.17 -9.24 -10.89
N LYS A 465 47.27 -9.81 -9.69
CA LYS A 465 47.38 -9.09 -8.41
C LYS A 465 48.80 -9.08 -7.82
N ASN A 466 49.81 -9.55 -8.57
CA ASN A 466 51.21 -9.70 -8.12
C ASN A 466 51.38 -10.60 -6.88
N LEU A 467 50.56 -11.65 -6.73
CA LEU A 467 50.61 -12.59 -5.61
C LEU A 467 51.08 -13.98 -6.06
N PHE A 468 51.80 -14.70 -5.18
CA PHE A 468 52.28 -16.06 -5.45
C PHE A 468 51.23 -17.09 -5.00
N LEU A 469 50.92 -18.06 -5.87
CA LEU A 469 49.88 -19.07 -5.66
C LEU A 469 50.04 -19.83 -4.35
N GLY A 470 51.13 -20.60 -4.19
CA GLY A 470 51.36 -21.42 -2.99
C GLY A 470 51.36 -20.60 -1.69
N SER A 471 52.11 -19.50 -1.65
CA SER A 471 52.21 -18.66 -0.44
C SER A 471 50.88 -18.03 -0.03
N THR A 472 49.96 -17.79 -0.96
CA THR A 472 48.65 -17.19 -0.65
C THR A 472 47.68 -18.24 -0.13
N ILE A 473 47.69 -19.44 -0.71
CA ILE A 473 46.88 -20.57 -0.26
C ILE A 473 47.35 -21.04 1.13
N ASP A 474 48.66 -21.19 1.33
CA ASP A 474 49.25 -21.55 2.63
C ASP A 474 48.89 -20.51 3.70
N SER A 475 48.95 -19.21 3.36
CA SER A 475 48.57 -18.14 4.28
C SER A 475 47.09 -18.15 4.66
N ILE A 476 46.19 -18.58 3.77
CA ILE A 476 44.76 -18.73 4.09
C ILE A 476 44.56 -19.97 4.97
N ASN A 477 45.21 -21.07 4.60
CA ASN A 477 45.13 -22.34 5.34
C ASN A 477 45.69 -22.19 6.76
N ASP A 478 46.82 -21.52 6.96
CA ASP A 478 47.41 -21.27 8.29
C ASP A 478 46.45 -20.50 9.21
N VAL A 479 45.78 -19.48 8.67
CA VAL A 479 44.80 -18.67 9.43
C VAL A 479 43.55 -19.48 9.76
N CYS A 480 43.12 -20.35 8.84
CA CYS A 480 41.93 -21.19 9.01
C CYS A 480 42.19 -22.44 9.87
N PHE A 481 43.44 -22.90 9.94
CA PHE A 481 43.85 -24.12 10.64
C PHE A 481 43.58 -24.03 12.14
N GLU A 482 43.85 -22.88 12.76
CA GLU A 482 43.58 -22.67 14.20
C GLU A 482 42.10 -22.84 14.57
N THR A 483 41.19 -22.64 13.62
CA THR A 483 39.74 -22.70 13.85
C THR A 483 39.11 -24.03 13.39
N LEU A 484 39.67 -24.67 12.36
CA LEU A 484 39.15 -25.94 11.83
C LEU A 484 39.87 -27.19 12.37
N ASP A 485 41.06 -27.04 12.95
CA ASP A 485 42.03 -28.13 13.18
C ASP A 485 42.35 -28.92 11.88
N ASP A 486 42.12 -28.30 10.72
CA ASP A 486 42.24 -28.90 9.39
C ASP A 486 42.46 -27.82 8.31
N VAL A 487 42.87 -28.24 7.11
CA VAL A 487 43.16 -27.36 5.97
C VAL A 487 41.83 -26.96 5.29
N LEU A 488 41.67 -25.68 4.93
CA LEU A 488 40.44 -25.18 4.29
C LEU A 488 40.41 -25.44 2.78
N ILE A 489 41.53 -25.16 2.12
CA ILE A 489 41.72 -25.30 0.68
C ILE A 489 42.57 -26.55 0.46
N GLU A 490 41.96 -27.57 -0.11
CA GLU A 490 42.61 -28.82 -0.50
C GLU A 490 43.04 -28.73 -1.97
N GLU A 491 44.20 -29.32 -2.28
CA GLU A 491 44.72 -29.45 -3.63
C GLU A 491 44.41 -30.86 -4.14
N GLU A 492 43.42 -30.99 -5.02
CA GLU A 492 43.01 -32.26 -5.63
C GLU A 492 43.28 -32.22 -7.14
N ASP A 493 44.26 -33.01 -7.58
CA ASP A 493 44.70 -33.14 -8.98
C ASP A 493 45.03 -31.79 -9.64
N GLU A 494 44.16 -31.27 -10.52
CA GLU A 494 44.35 -30.00 -11.25
C GLU A 494 43.47 -28.86 -10.69
N TYR A 495 42.87 -29.05 -9.50
CA TYR A 495 41.90 -28.14 -8.91
C TYR A 495 42.24 -27.80 -7.45
N PHE A 496 41.83 -26.60 -7.03
CA PHE A 496 41.68 -26.24 -5.61
C PHE A 496 40.22 -26.39 -5.22
N THR A 497 39.97 -27.16 -4.15
CA THR A 497 38.62 -27.42 -3.65
C THR A 497 38.50 -26.96 -2.20
N ILE A 498 37.33 -26.41 -1.85
CA ILE A 498 36.99 -26.05 -0.46
C ILE A 498 35.82 -26.91 -0.01
N ASN A 499 35.96 -27.55 1.15
CA ASN A 499 34.84 -28.23 1.79
C ASN A 499 33.80 -27.21 2.26
N THR A 500 32.60 -27.29 1.68
CA THR A 500 31.51 -26.33 1.97
C THR A 500 31.06 -26.33 3.44
N ASP A 501 31.25 -27.44 4.18
CA ASP A 501 30.90 -27.51 5.59
C ASP A 501 31.95 -26.85 6.48
N TYR A 502 33.21 -26.77 6.03
CA TYR A 502 34.26 -25.98 6.67
C TYR A 502 34.09 -24.50 6.38
N TYR A 503 33.75 -24.13 5.14
CA TYR A 503 33.47 -22.75 4.76
C TYR A 503 32.31 -22.12 5.56
N LYS A 504 31.24 -22.88 5.81
CA LYS A 504 30.08 -22.41 6.61
C LYS A 504 30.42 -22.05 8.06
N LYS A 505 31.46 -22.67 8.64
CA LYS A 505 31.88 -22.37 10.02
C LYS A 505 32.52 -20.98 10.14
N PHE A 506 32.96 -20.40 9.03
CA PHE A 506 33.57 -19.08 9.00
C PHE A 506 32.61 -17.95 8.72
N LEU A 507 31.38 -18.26 8.30
CA LEU A 507 30.35 -17.27 8.02
C LEU A 507 29.69 -16.82 9.32
N ASN A 508 29.48 -15.52 9.45
CA ASN A 508 28.71 -14.93 10.52
C ASN A 508 27.22 -15.26 10.28
N ASN A 509 26.74 -16.38 10.84
CA ASN A 509 25.34 -16.78 10.74
C ASN A 509 24.52 -15.99 11.75
N ASP A 510 23.98 -14.84 11.34
CA ASP A 510 22.87 -14.15 12.02
C ASP A 510 21.50 -14.77 11.66
#